data_AF-A0A535PJ67-F1
#
_entry.id   AF-A0A535PJ67-F1
#
_cell.length_a   1.000
_cell.length_b   1.000
_cell.length_c   1.000
_cell.angle_alpha   90.00
_cell.angle_beta   90.00
_cell.angle_gamma   90.00
#
_symmetry.space_group_name_H-M   'P 1'
#
loop_
_entity.id
_entity.type
_entity.pdbx_description
1 polymer ?
#
loop_
_entity_poly.entity_id
_entity_poly.type
_entity_poly.pdbx_seq_one_letter_code
_entity_poly.pdbx_strand_id
1 'polypeptide(L)'
;MNQTHKPFDNQHIRTAIAYALNKQSYIDKFYAALAEPADNWMPPATQFYKKLNLPTYDVDKSKAEIAASGVSGSGLSLEFWYPSDVARPYMPDPKGLAEAIASDLEAVGFKVTFKTAGWRTGYLRDEAVGKYPMWLLGWTCDWPGPDNFLNTAFF
;
A
#
# COMPACT_ATOMS: atom_id res chain seq x y z
N MET A 1 -5.15 -3.56 -1.31
CA MET A 1 -4.97 -5.00 -1.62
C MET A 1 -6.32 -5.67 -1.48
N ASN A 2 -6.83 -6.26 -2.55
CA ASN A 2 -8.15 -6.88 -2.56
C ASN A 2 -8.03 -8.32 -2.04
N GLN A 3 -8.56 -8.57 -0.84
CA GLN A 3 -8.47 -9.86 -0.15
C GLN A 3 -9.30 -10.98 -0.80
N THR A 4 -10.16 -10.67 -1.78
CA THR A 4 -10.87 -11.70 -2.57
C THR A 4 -10.06 -12.17 -3.78
N HIS A 5 -8.91 -11.54 -4.07
CA HIS A 5 -8.02 -11.91 -5.15
C HIS A 5 -6.78 -12.64 -4.63
N LYS A 6 -6.41 -13.74 -5.27
CA LYS A 6 -5.12 -14.38 -5.03
C LYS A 6 -3.97 -13.48 -5.53
N PRO A 7 -2.82 -13.45 -4.84
CA PRO A 7 -2.48 -14.17 -3.60
C PRO A 7 -2.84 -13.42 -2.30
N PHE A 8 -3.61 -12.33 -2.39
CA PHE A 8 -3.91 -11.45 -1.25
C PHE A 8 -4.98 -12.01 -0.30
N ASP A 9 -5.64 -13.10 -0.66
CA ASP A 9 -6.46 -13.92 0.25
C ASP A 9 -5.61 -14.53 1.38
N ASN A 10 -4.32 -14.81 1.11
CA ASN A 10 -3.37 -15.32 2.10
C ASN A 10 -2.81 -14.21 3.00
N GLN A 11 -3.03 -14.31 4.31
CA GLN A 11 -2.52 -13.34 5.29
C GLN A 11 -0.98 -13.28 5.31
N HIS A 12 -0.28 -14.40 5.16
CA HIS A 12 1.19 -14.41 5.13
C HIS A 12 1.73 -13.58 3.96
N ILE A 13 1.07 -13.59 2.80
CA ILE A 13 1.46 -12.75 1.66
C ILE A 13 1.28 -11.26 1.98
N ARG A 14 0.17 -10.87 2.60
CA ARG A 14 -0.05 -9.47 3.00
C ARG A 14 0.97 -9.01 4.04
N THR A 15 1.31 -9.88 4.99
CA THR A 15 2.34 -9.61 6.01
C THR A 15 3.73 -9.53 5.38
N ALA A 16 4.07 -10.42 4.45
CA ALA A 16 5.33 -10.39 3.71
C ALA A 16 5.51 -9.06 2.96
N ILE A 17 4.46 -8.61 2.25
CA ILE A 17 4.44 -7.32 1.57
C ILE A 17 4.71 -6.20 2.58
N ALA A 18 4.04 -6.17 3.73
CA ALA A 18 4.25 -5.12 4.72
C ALA A 18 5.69 -5.05 5.26
N TYR A 19 6.33 -6.20 5.50
CA TYR A 19 7.74 -6.28 5.90
C TYR A 19 8.71 -5.85 4.77
N ALA A 20 8.32 -5.99 3.51
CA ALA A 20 9.18 -5.63 2.38
C ALA A 20 9.33 -4.11 2.17
N LEU A 21 8.41 -3.29 2.67
CA LEU A 21 8.34 -1.87 2.30
C LEU A 21 9.22 -0.97 3.19
N ASN A 22 10.25 -0.36 2.61
CA ASN A 22 11.08 0.64 3.29
C ASN A 22 10.42 2.03 3.27
N LYS A 23 9.39 2.21 4.11
CA LYS A 23 8.62 3.45 4.22
C LYS A 23 9.48 4.71 4.41
N GLN A 24 10.57 4.62 5.19
CA GLN A 24 11.44 5.77 5.45
C GLN A 24 12.15 6.23 4.17
N SER A 25 12.68 5.28 3.38
CA SER A 25 13.30 5.56 2.08
C SER A 25 12.34 6.27 1.12
N TYR A 26 11.05 5.93 1.15
CA TYR A 26 10.05 6.61 0.32
C TYR A 26 9.81 8.06 0.77
N ILE A 27 9.72 8.28 2.08
CA ILE A 27 9.56 9.61 2.67
C ILE A 27 10.72 10.52 2.29
N ASP A 28 11.95 10.03 2.47
CA ASP A 28 13.16 10.79 2.20
C ASP A 28 13.26 11.21 0.72
N LYS A 29 12.75 10.36 -0.19
CA LYS A 29 12.79 10.61 -1.64
C LYS A 29 11.63 11.46 -2.18
N PHE A 30 10.40 11.17 -1.75
CA PHE A 30 9.20 11.69 -2.41
C PHE A 30 8.44 12.73 -1.59
N TYR A 31 8.74 12.87 -0.29
CA TYR A 31 7.94 13.67 0.63
C TYR A 31 8.69 14.85 1.25
N ALA A 32 9.92 15.15 0.79
CA ALA A 32 10.71 16.31 1.19
C ALA A 32 10.82 16.52 2.72
N ALA A 33 10.91 15.42 3.48
CA ALA A 33 10.91 15.40 4.94
C ALA A 33 9.67 16.03 5.62
N LEU A 34 8.55 16.15 4.90
CA LEU A 34 7.25 16.64 5.40
C LEU A 34 6.29 15.50 5.81
N ALA A 35 6.78 14.27 5.87
CA ALA A 35 5.99 13.10 6.23
C ALA A 35 6.74 12.22 7.24
N GLU A 36 6.00 11.36 7.92
CA GLU A 36 6.51 10.37 8.88
C GLU A 36 5.99 8.97 8.53
N PRO A 37 6.73 7.89 8.86
CA PRO A 37 6.25 6.54 8.59
C PRO A 37 4.92 6.26 9.32
N ALA A 38 3.89 5.93 8.55
CA ALA A 38 2.58 5.60 9.13
C ALA A 38 2.66 4.34 10.01
N ASP A 39 2.23 4.48 11.27
CA ASP A 39 2.10 3.42 12.27
C ASP A 39 0.63 3.11 12.64
N ASN A 40 -0.32 3.79 12.00
CA ASN A 40 -1.75 3.54 12.04
C ASN A 40 -2.39 4.09 10.74
N TRP A 41 -3.58 3.62 10.39
CA TRP A 41 -4.40 4.23 9.34
C TRP A 41 -4.86 5.64 9.72
N MET A 42 -5.18 5.86 11.00
CA MET A 42 -5.51 7.19 11.52
C MET A 42 -4.22 7.98 11.82
N PRO A 43 -4.10 9.24 11.37
CA PRO A 43 -2.98 10.11 11.73
C PRO A 43 -2.92 10.42 13.24
N PRO A 44 -1.73 10.78 13.80
CA PRO A 44 -1.58 11.09 15.22
C PRO A 44 -2.47 12.22 15.75
N ALA A 45 -2.88 13.15 14.88
CA ALA A 45 -3.75 14.27 15.23
C ALA A 45 -5.24 13.89 15.38
N THR A 46 -5.64 12.68 15.00
CA THR A 46 -7.03 12.22 15.07
C THR A 46 -7.42 11.81 16.49
N GLN A 47 -8.65 12.13 16.91
CA GLN A 47 -9.16 11.73 18.22
C GLN A 47 -9.12 10.19 18.38
N PHE A 48 -8.71 9.72 19.57
CA PHE A 48 -8.51 8.30 19.90
C PHE A 48 -7.39 7.60 19.10
N TYR A 49 -6.49 8.36 18.47
CA TYR A 49 -5.27 7.78 17.90
C TYR A 49 -4.52 6.96 18.96
N LYS A 50 -4.02 5.81 18.50
CA LYS A 50 -3.04 5.01 19.22
C LYS A 50 -2.02 4.48 18.22
N LYS A 51 -0.75 4.47 18.61
CA LYS A 51 0.29 3.80 17.83
C LYS A 51 0.02 2.29 17.78
N LEU A 52 0.05 1.70 16.58
CA LEU A 52 -0.05 0.25 16.42
C LEU A 52 1.34 -0.34 16.19
N ASN A 53 1.54 -1.57 16.65
CA ASN A 53 2.73 -2.33 16.33
C ASN A 53 2.57 -2.99 14.95
N LEU A 54 2.82 -2.22 13.89
CA LEU A 54 2.77 -2.71 12.51
C LEU A 54 4.12 -3.32 12.09
N PRO A 55 4.14 -4.23 11.09
CA PRO A 55 5.36 -4.68 10.46
C PRO A 55 6.26 -3.49 10.04
N THR A 56 7.53 -3.57 10.42
CA THR A 56 8.59 -2.62 10.04
C THR A 56 9.47 -3.24 8.95
N TYR A 57 10.14 -2.44 8.12
CA TYR A 57 11.00 -2.95 7.06
C TYR A 57 11.99 -4.02 7.56
N ASP A 58 11.85 -5.25 7.05
CA ASP A 58 12.61 -6.43 7.46
C ASP A 58 12.55 -7.48 6.33
N VAL A 59 13.59 -7.50 5.50
CA VAL A 59 13.69 -8.37 4.32
C VAL A 59 13.63 -9.86 4.69
N ASP A 60 14.24 -10.23 5.82
CA ASP A 60 14.31 -11.63 6.24
C ASP A 60 12.94 -12.12 6.73
N LYS A 61 12.23 -11.31 7.52
CA LYS A 61 10.84 -11.61 7.89
C LYS A 61 9.92 -11.65 6.68
N SER A 62 10.10 -10.76 5.72
CA SER A 62 9.32 -10.78 4.47
C SER A 62 9.47 -12.12 3.75
N LYS A 63 10.71 -12.59 3.54
CA LYS A 63 11.00 -13.88 2.92
C LYS A 63 10.48 -15.07 3.74
N ALA A 64 10.56 -15.00 5.06
CA ALA A 64 10.01 -16.02 5.95
C ALA A 64 8.49 -16.14 5.82
N GLU A 65 7.77 -15.01 5.74
CA GLU A 65 6.32 -14.98 5.52
C GLU A 65 5.95 -15.52 4.12
N ILE A 66 6.73 -15.20 3.07
CA ILE A 66 6.55 -15.82 1.74
C ILE A 66 6.69 -17.34 1.83
N ALA A 67 7.72 -17.86 2.50
CA ALA A 67 7.91 -19.30 2.67
C ALA A 67 6.76 -19.95 3.46
N ALA A 68 6.32 -19.32 4.56
CA ALA A 68 5.21 -19.79 5.39
C ALA A 68 3.87 -19.79 4.65
N SER A 69 3.70 -18.91 3.66
CA SER A 69 2.49 -18.84 2.84
C SER A 69 2.27 -20.09 1.97
N GLY A 70 3.34 -20.84 1.65
CA GLY A 70 3.32 -21.93 0.68
C GLY A 70 3.15 -21.49 -0.79
N VAL A 71 3.08 -20.19 -1.06
CA VAL A 71 2.93 -19.63 -2.42
C VAL A 71 4.30 -19.54 -3.09
N SER A 72 4.38 -19.95 -4.35
CA SER A 72 5.61 -19.91 -5.14
C SER A 72 5.34 -19.72 -6.64
N GLY A 73 6.41 -19.50 -7.41
CA GLY A 73 6.35 -19.38 -8.86
C GLY A 73 5.42 -18.25 -9.31
N SER A 74 4.48 -18.56 -10.21
CA SER A 74 3.52 -17.58 -10.72
C SER A 74 2.61 -16.98 -9.63
N GLY A 75 2.44 -17.67 -8.49
CA GLY A 75 1.68 -17.17 -7.35
C GLY A 75 2.29 -15.92 -6.67
N LEU A 76 3.56 -15.60 -6.96
CA LEU A 76 4.22 -14.38 -6.49
C LEU A 76 4.19 -13.24 -7.51
N SER A 77 3.38 -13.36 -8.56
CA SER A 77 3.16 -12.27 -9.52
C SER A 77 2.07 -11.31 -9.00
N LEU A 78 2.41 -10.03 -8.92
CA LEU A 78 1.54 -8.98 -8.41
C LEU A 78 1.20 -7.99 -9.55
N GLU A 79 -0.08 -7.85 -9.85
CA GLU A 79 -0.56 -6.73 -10.67
C GLU A 79 -0.77 -5.51 -9.78
N PHE A 80 0.04 -4.46 -9.98
CA PHE A 80 0.08 -3.29 -9.13
C PHE A 80 -0.38 -2.03 -9.88
N TRP A 81 -1.50 -1.47 -9.44
CA TRP A 81 -2.12 -0.30 -10.01
C TRP A 81 -1.67 0.98 -9.32
N TYR A 82 -1.37 2.01 -10.11
CA TYR A 82 -1.17 3.37 -9.60
C TYR A 82 -1.90 4.39 -10.47
N PRO A 83 -2.36 5.51 -9.90
CA PRO A 83 -3.09 6.51 -10.68
C PRO A 83 -2.15 7.38 -11.49
N SER A 84 -2.56 7.75 -12.70
CA SER A 84 -1.92 8.80 -13.51
C SER A 84 -2.64 10.14 -13.39
N ASP A 85 -1.99 11.20 -13.85
CA ASP A 85 -2.55 12.55 -14.02
C ASP A 85 -3.05 13.19 -12.71
N VAL A 86 -2.40 12.85 -11.60
CA VAL A 86 -2.72 13.38 -10.28
C VAL A 86 -1.49 13.44 -9.39
N ALA A 87 -1.45 14.45 -8.53
CA ALA A 87 -0.68 14.48 -7.30
C ALA A 87 -1.66 14.64 -6.13
N ARG A 88 -1.38 14.00 -4.99
CA ARG A 88 -2.22 14.06 -3.78
C ARG A 88 -1.36 14.45 -2.58
N PRO A 89 -1.92 15.09 -1.54
CA PRO A 89 -1.16 15.42 -0.33
C PRO A 89 -0.48 14.22 0.33
N TYR A 90 -1.12 13.04 0.28
CA TYR A 90 -0.59 11.77 0.80
C TYR A 90 0.27 10.98 -0.20
N MET A 91 0.31 11.40 -1.47
CA MET A 91 1.02 10.73 -2.56
C MET A 91 1.40 11.76 -3.64
N PRO A 92 2.51 12.51 -3.43
CA PRO A 92 2.93 13.59 -4.32
C PRO A 92 3.37 13.10 -5.71
N ASP A 93 4.02 11.93 -5.78
CA ASP A 93 4.45 11.27 -7.01
C ASP A 93 3.97 9.80 -7.01
N PRO A 94 2.77 9.51 -7.55
CA PRO A 94 2.22 8.16 -7.56
C PRO A 94 3.07 7.16 -8.34
N LYS A 95 3.67 7.59 -9.47
CA LYS A 95 4.46 6.71 -10.33
C LYS A 95 5.79 6.37 -9.66
N GLY A 96 6.53 7.38 -9.18
CA GLY A 96 7.79 7.17 -8.49
C GLY A 96 7.64 6.32 -7.23
N LEU A 97 6.56 6.54 -6.46
CA LEU A 97 6.23 5.71 -5.30
C LEU A 97 5.94 4.25 -5.69
N ALA A 98 5.17 4.03 -6.76
CA ALA A 98 4.87 2.68 -7.24
C ALA A 98 6.13 1.94 -7.71
N GLU A 99 7.03 2.63 -8.41
CA GLU A 99 8.33 2.10 -8.85
C GLU A 99 9.22 1.71 -7.66
N ALA A 100 9.28 2.55 -6.63
CA ALA A 100 10.03 2.25 -5.41
C ALA A 100 9.46 1.04 -4.66
N ILE A 101 8.14 0.96 -4.51
CA ILE A 101 7.46 -0.19 -3.89
C ILE A 101 7.73 -1.47 -4.68
N ALA A 102 7.66 -1.43 -6.01
CA ALA A 102 7.95 -2.61 -6.82
C ALA A 102 9.40 -3.08 -6.65
N SER A 103 10.36 -2.17 -6.62
CA SER A 103 11.76 -2.51 -6.38
C SER A 103 11.95 -3.26 -5.05
N ASP A 104 11.29 -2.82 -3.97
CA ASP A 104 11.35 -3.46 -2.66
C ASP A 104 10.68 -4.86 -2.68
N LEU A 105 9.55 -4.98 -3.38
CA LEU A 105 8.84 -6.26 -3.54
C LEU A 105 9.62 -7.27 -4.40
N GLU A 106 10.27 -6.81 -5.46
CA GLU A 106 11.11 -7.64 -6.32
C GLU A 106 12.35 -8.13 -5.58
N ALA A 107 12.93 -7.32 -4.69
CA ALA A 107 14.07 -7.71 -3.85
C ALA A 107 13.76 -8.87 -2.88
N VAL A 108 12.49 -9.10 -2.54
CA VAL A 108 12.05 -10.23 -1.70
C VAL A 108 11.48 -11.40 -2.51
N GLY A 109 11.41 -11.29 -3.84
CA GLY A 109 11.05 -12.39 -4.75
C GLY A 109 9.65 -12.31 -5.37
N PHE A 110 8.92 -11.21 -5.20
CA PHE A 110 7.72 -10.97 -6.00
C PHE A 110 8.08 -10.56 -7.43
N LYS A 111 7.16 -10.75 -8.37
CA LYS A 111 7.26 -10.18 -9.72
C LYS A 111 6.15 -9.15 -9.88
N VAL A 112 6.50 -7.89 -10.10
CA VAL A 112 5.50 -6.82 -10.20
C VAL A 112 5.22 -6.49 -11.66
N THR A 113 3.95 -6.33 -12.00
CA THR A 113 3.51 -5.79 -13.30
C THR A 113 2.65 -4.57 -13.08
N PHE A 114 3.09 -3.44 -13.61
CA PHE A 114 2.37 -2.19 -13.44
C PHE A 114 1.14 -2.10 -14.34
N LYS A 115 0.10 -1.50 -13.78
CA LYS A 115 -1.07 -1.00 -14.49
C LYS A 115 -1.36 0.43 -14.04
N THR A 116 -1.98 1.21 -14.91
CA THR A 116 -2.33 2.58 -14.59
C THR A 116 -3.64 2.99 -15.23
N ALA A 117 -4.30 3.95 -14.61
CA ALA A 117 -5.48 4.62 -15.15
C ALA A 117 -5.51 6.06 -14.63
N GLY A 118 -6.11 6.96 -15.40
CA GLY A 118 -6.28 8.35 -14.98
C GLY A 118 -7.17 8.47 -13.76
N TRP A 119 -6.75 9.29 -12.78
CA TRP A 119 -7.41 9.44 -11.48
C TRP A 119 -8.92 9.65 -11.57
N ARG A 120 -9.34 10.66 -12.36
CA ARG A 120 -10.75 11.04 -12.52
C ARG A 120 -11.48 10.29 -13.63
N THR A 121 -10.76 9.74 -14.61
CA THR A 121 -11.33 9.13 -15.82
C THR A 121 -11.65 7.65 -15.66
N GLY A 122 -11.21 7.02 -14.56
CA GLY A 122 -11.60 5.65 -14.26
C GLY A 122 -11.03 5.08 -12.96
N TYR A 123 -9.86 5.54 -12.51
CA TYR A 123 -9.15 4.90 -11.39
C TYR A 123 -10.01 4.76 -10.13
N LEU A 124 -10.62 5.86 -9.68
CA LEU A 124 -11.46 5.85 -8.48
C LEU A 124 -12.73 4.99 -8.63
N ARG A 125 -13.35 4.98 -9.80
CA ARG A 125 -14.57 4.20 -10.03
C ARG A 125 -14.27 2.71 -9.99
N ASP A 126 -13.20 2.30 -10.67
CA ASP A 126 -12.80 0.91 -10.80
C ASP A 126 -12.23 0.38 -9.46
N GLU A 127 -11.52 1.24 -8.71
CA GLU A 127 -11.06 0.94 -7.35
C GLU A 127 -12.23 0.74 -6.38
N ALA A 128 -13.24 1.62 -6.38
CA ALA A 128 -14.39 1.54 -5.48
C ALA A 128 -15.23 0.27 -5.65
N VAL A 129 -15.18 -0.38 -6.82
CA VAL A 129 -15.83 -1.67 -7.08
C VAL A 129 -14.89 -2.87 -6.93
N GLY A 130 -13.69 -2.65 -6.40
CA GLY A 130 -12.72 -3.70 -6.09
C GLY A 130 -12.04 -4.32 -7.32
N LYS A 131 -12.00 -3.63 -8.46
CA LYS A 131 -11.47 -4.20 -9.72
C LYS A 131 -9.97 -4.50 -9.67
N TYR A 132 -9.21 -3.76 -8.86
CA TYR A 132 -7.76 -3.86 -8.81
C TYR A 132 -7.30 -4.88 -7.74
N PRO A 133 -6.38 -5.81 -8.07
CA PRO A 133 -5.82 -6.72 -7.06
C PRO A 133 -4.99 -5.99 -5.99
N MET A 134 -4.11 -5.07 -6.42
CA MET A 134 -3.31 -4.20 -5.56
C MET A 134 -3.22 -2.83 -6.20
N TRP A 135 -3.36 -1.76 -5.39
CA TRP A 135 -3.42 -0.39 -5.89
C TRP A 135 -2.89 0.61 -4.86
N LEU A 136 -2.46 1.78 -5.33
CA LEU A 136 -2.14 2.94 -4.48
C LEU A 136 -3.38 3.82 -4.25
N LEU A 137 -3.62 4.16 -2.98
CA LEU A 137 -4.65 5.11 -2.57
C LEU A 137 -4.30 5.70 -1.20
N GLY A 138 -4.99 6.76 -0.82
CA GLY A 138 -4.93 7.34 0.51
C GLY A 138 -6.12 8.27 0.76
N TRP A 139 -6.18 8.84 1.96
CA TRP A 139 -7.26 9.75 2.34
C TRP A 139 -6.72 11.06 2.91
N THR A 140 -7.47 12.13 2.70
CA THR A 140 -7.30 13.41 3.40
C THR A 140 -8.58 13.65 4.19
N CYS A 141 -8.42 14.04 5.45
CA CYS A 141 -9.53 14.22 6.38
C CYS A 141 -10.60 15.19 5.83
N ASP A 142 -11.89 14.80 5.82
CA ASP A 142 -13.00 15.72 5.49
C ASP A 142 -13.56 16.37 6.75
N TRP A 143 -13.66 15.62 7.86
CA TRP A 143 -13.95 16.12 9.21
C TRP A 143 -13.08 15.39 10.26
N PRO A 144 -12.76 16.02 11.42
CA PRO A 144 -11.74 15.53 12.36
C PRO A 144 -12.13 14.26 13.15
N GLY A 145 -13.29 13.67 12.85
CA GLY A 145 -13.77 12.47 13.52
C GLY A 145 -13.00 11.22 13.10
N PRO A 146 -12.75 10.27 14.01
CA PRO A 146 -12.09 9.00 13.67
C PRO A 146 -12.91 8.17 12.66
N ASP A 147 -14.24 8.35 12.67
CA ASP A 147 -15.17 7.74 11.73
C ASP A 147 -14.89 8.13 10.28
N ASN A 148 -14.38 9.34 10.03
CA ASN A 148 -13.98 9.79 8.70
C ASN A 148 -12.93 8.86 8.06
N PHE A 149 -11.96 8.40 8.85
CA PHE A 149 -10.90 7.52 8.37
C PHE A 149 -11.37 6.07 8.31
N LEU A 150 -12.11 5.60 9.32
CA LEU A 150 -12.51 4.20 9.40
C LEU A 150 -13.62 3.86 8.40
N ASN A 151 -14.71 4.63 8.36
CA ASN A 151 -15.84 4.35 7.47
C ASN A 151 -15.40 4.48 6.02
N THR A 152 -14.84 5.62 5.63
CA THR A 152 -14.50 5.87 4.22
C THR A 152 -13.52 4.86 3.60
N ALA A 153 -12.71 4.18 4.43
CA ALA A 153 -11.70 3.25 3.94
C ALA A 153 -12.12 1.77 4.03
N PHE A 154 -12.98 1.41 4.99
CA PHE A 154 -13.21 0.01 5.33
C PHE A 154 -14.69 -0.40 5.44
N PHE A 155 -15.64 0.53 5.33
CA PHE A 155 -17.08 0.28 5.45
C PHE A 155 -17.86 0.93 4.29
#